data_AF-A0A3S0LF15-F1
#
_entry.id   AF-A0A3S0LF15-F1
#
_cell.length_a   1.000
_cell.length_b   1.000
_cell.length_c   1.000
_cell.angle_alpha   90.00
_cell.angle_beta   90.00
_cell.angle_gamma   90.00
#
_symmetry.space_group_name_H-M   'P 1'
#
loop_
_entity.id
_entity.type
_entity.pdbx_description
1 polymer ?
#
loop_
_entity_poly.entity_id
_entity_poly.type
_entity_poly.pdbx_seq_one_letter_code
_entity_poly.pdbx_strand_id
1 'polypeptide(L)' 'MKYLDKNTPLYSWDELEEIRKEEIKREKAIEMAVEMLKVGLSLDLILKITKLRQDEIENLRKNL' A
#
# COMPACT_ATOMS: atom_id res chain seq x y z
N MET A 1 9.25 34.65 8.70
CA MET A 1 8.50 33.80 7.75
C MET A 1 9.24 32.47 7.64
N LYS A 2 8.57 31.33 7.89
CA LYS A 2 9.18 30.00 7.74
C LYS A 2 9.45 29.77 6.24
N TYR A 3 10.71 29.56 5.90
CA TYR A 3 11.13 29.23 4.55
C TYR A 3 10.60 27.83 4.20
N LEU A 4 9.68 27.76 3.24
CA LEU A 4 9.40 26.51 2.54
C LEU A 4 10.68 26.12 1.80
N ASP A 5 11.20 24.93 2.11
CA ASP A 5 12.33 24.33 1.42
C ASP A 5 12.01 24.29 -0.09
N LYS A 6 12.94 24.80 -0.92
CA LYS A 6 12.79 24.90 -2.39
C LYS A 6 12.59 23.55 -3.07
N ASN A 7 12.79 22.44 -2.35
CA ASN A 7 12.58 21.08 -2.83
C ASN A 7 11.24 20.47 -2.41
N THR A 8 10.32 21.23 -1.80
CA THR A 8 8.97 20.71 -1.53
C THR A 8 8.19 20.68 -2.85
N PRO A 9 7.82 19.50 -3.39
CA PRO A 9 6.98 19.46 -4.56
C PRO A 9 5.64 20.12 -4.22
N LEU A 10 5.30 21.20 -4.92
CA LEU A 10 4.00 21.82 -4.80
C LEU A 10 3.00 20.97 -5.59
N TYR A 11 2.37 20.03 -4.90
CA TYR A 11 1.21 19.33 -5.42
C TYR A 11 -0.02 20.25 -5.33
N SER A 12 -0.82 20.24 -6.38
CA SER A 12 -2.19 20.75 -6.34
C SER A 12 -3.05 19.90 -5.38
N TRP A 13 -4.18 20.45 -4.93
CA TRP A 13 -5.14 19.72 -4.10
C TRP A 13 -5.65 18.46 -4.80
N ASP A 14 -5.89 18.53 -6.11
CA ASP A 14 -6.35 17.41 -6.92
C ASP A 14 -5.31 16.28 -6.97
N GLU A 15 -4.02 16.62 -7.12
CA GLU A 15 -2.93 15.64 -7.10
C GLU A 15 -2.78 14.97 -5.73
N LEU A 16 -2.91 15.73 -4.63
CA LEU A 16 -2.88 15.17 -3.27
C LEU A 16 -4.08 14.25 -3.01
N GLU A 17 -5.25 14.57 -3.55
CA GLU A 17 -6.43 13.73 -3.40
C GLU A 17 -6.26 12.38 -4.11
N GLU A 18 -5.69 12.37 -5.31
CA GLU A 18 -5.41 11.13 -6.05
C GLU A 18 -4.34 10.27 -5.37
N ILE A 19 -3.25 10.88 -4.89
CA ILE A 19 -2.23 10.18 -4.09
C ILE A 19 -2.90 9.52 -2.87
N ARG A 20 -3.74 10.25 -2.15
CA ARG A 20 -4.45 9.73 -0.98
C ARG A 20 -5.39 8.58 -1.34
N LYS A 21 -6.08 8.63 -2.49
CA LYS A 21 -6.94 7.53 -2.96
C LYS A 21 -6.12 6.28 -3.27
N GLU A 22 -4.92 6.43 -3.84
CA GLU A 22 -4.01 5.32 -4.11
C GLU A 22 -3.46 4.70 -2.82
N GLU A 23 -3.08 5.52 -1.84
CA GLU A 23 -2.63 5.07 -0.52
C GLU A 23 -3.73 4.25 0.18
N ILE A 24 -4.97 4.75 0.23
CA ILE A 24 -6.11 4.02 0.82
C ILE A 24 -6.36 2.69 0.12
N LYS A 25 -6.23 2.64 -1.21
CA LYS A 25 -6.36 1.38 -1.97
C LYS A 25 -5.26 0.38 -1.59
N ARG A 26 -4.04 0.86 -1.39
CA ARG A 26 -2.90 0.02 -1.00
C ARG A 26 -3.03 -0.51 0.42
N GLU A 27 -3.45 0.32 1.37
CA GLU A 27 -3.70 -0.11 2.76
C GLU A 27 -4.73 -1.24 2.80
N LYS A 28 -5.85 -1.10 2.08
CA LYS A 28 -6.86 -2.16 1.97
C LYS A 28 -6.32 -3.45 1.35
N ALA A 29 -5.44 -3.35 0.35
CA ALA A 29 -4.80 -4.51 -0.24
C ALA A 29 -3.89 -5.25 0.76
N ILE A 30 -3.18 -4.50 1.62
CA ILE A 30 -2.34 -5.05 2.69
C ILE A 30 -3.20 -5.74 3.76
N GLU A 31 -4.25 -5.08 4.26
CA GLU A 31 -5.18 -5.66 5.23
C GLU A 31 -5.78 -6.98 4.72
N MET A 32 -6.22 -6.99 3.47
CA MET A 32 -6.75 -8.19 2.83
C MET A 32 -5.69 -9.29 2.71
N ALA A 33 -4.47 -8.97 2.29
CA ALA A 33 -3.38 -9.95 2.21
C ALA A 33 -3.08 -10.57 3.57
N VAL A 34 -3.08 -9.78 4.64
CA VAL A 34 -2.86 -10.23 6.02
C VAL A 34 -3.95 -11.23 6.45
N GLU A 35 -5.22 -10.92 6.24
CA GLU A 35 -6.32 -11.84 6.57
C GLU A 35 -6.27 -13.13 5.75
N MET A 36 -5.96 -13.02 4.45
CA MET A 36 -5.79 -14.19 3.58
C MET A 36 -4.63 -15.09 4.03
N LEU A 37 -3.51 -14.50 4.48
CA LEU A 37 -2.38 -15.23 5.05
C LEU A 37 -2.77 -15.96 6.35
N LYS A 38 -3.52 -15.31 7.25
CA LYS A 38 -4.02 -15.93 8.50
C LYS A 38 -4.93 -17.13 8.25
N VAL A 39 -5.75 -17.07 7.20
CA VAL A 39 -6.63 -18.19 6.79
C VAL A 39 -5.84 -19.31 6.08
N GLY A 40 -4.57 -19.06 5.71
CA GLY A 40 -3.71 -20.06 5.07
C GLY A 40 -3.93 -20.18 3.56
N LEU A 41 -4.41 -19.12 2.90
CA LEU A 41 -4.54 -19.10 1.43
C LEU A 41 -3.18 -19.14 0.73
N SER A 42 -3.15 -19.65 -0.50
CA SER A 42 -1.92 -19.78 -1.28
C SER A 42 -1.37 -18.41 -1.70
N LEU A 43 -0.04 -18.32 -1.78
CA LEU A 43 0.65 -17.09 -2.18
C LEU A 43 0.22 -16.60 -3.57
N ASP A 44 0.03 -17.51 -4.53
CA ASP A 44 -0.46 -17.20 -5.89
C ASP A 44 -1.85 -16.55 -5.88
N LEU A 45 -2.76 -17.02 -5.02
CA LEU A 45 -4.10 -16.45 -4.90
C LEU A 45 -4.06 -15.04 -4.29
N ILE A 46 -3.22 -14.84 -3.26
CA ILE A 46 -3.06 -13.53 -2.61
C ILE A 46 -2.46 -12.52 -3.59
N LEU A 47 -1.44 -12.91 -4.36
CA LEU A 47 -0.84 -12.10 -5.41
C LEU A 47 -1.88 -11.64 -6.45
N LYS A 48 -2.72 -12.56 -6.94
CA LYS A 48 -3.74 -12.26 -7.96
C LYS A 48 -4.82 -11.30 -7.45
N ILE A 49 -5.25 -11.47 -6.21
CA ILE A 49 -6.36 -10.68 -5.64
C ILE A 49 -5.89 -9.30 -5.20
N THR A 50 -4.81 -9.25 -4.42
CA THR A 50 -4.34 -8.01 -3.78
C THR A 50 -3.49 -7.15 -4.71
N LYS A 51 -2.93 -7.75 -5.77
CA LYS A 51 -1.98 -7.13 -6.71
C LYS A 51 -0.73 -6.56 -6.02
N LEU A 52 -0.46 -6.95 -4.78
CA LEU A 52 0.80 -6.68 -4.10
C LEU A 52 1.92 -7.49 -4.76
N ARG A 53 3.15 -7.05 -4.57
CA ARG A 53 4.31 -7.80 -5.03
C ARG A 53 4.60 -8.96 -4.08
N GLN A 54 5.30 -9.97 -4.59
CA GLN A 54 5.61 -11.17 -3.82
C GLN A 54 6.47 -10.86 -2.58
N ASP A 55 7.46 -9.97 -2.72
CA ASP A 55 8.32 -9.53 -1.61
C ASP A 55 7.51 -8.85 -0.50
N GLU A 56 6.48 -8.09 -0.85
CA GLU A 56 5.59 -7.46 0.13
C GLU A 56 4.80 -8.51 0.91
N ILE A 57 4.20 -9.49 0.24
CA ILE A 57 3.41 -10.54 0.90
C ILE A 57 4.31 -11.44 1.76
N GLU A 58 5.52 -11.76 1.30
CA GLU A 58 6.50 -12.52 2.09
C GLU A 58 6.94 -11.76 3.33
N ASN A 59 7.12 -10.43 3.24
CA ASN A 59 7.40 -9.60 4.40
C ASN A 59 6.22 -9.54 5.36
N LEU A 60 4.97 -9.44 4.87
CA LEU A 60 3.78 -9.53 5.73
C LEU A 60 3.73 -10.87 6.46
N ARG A 61 4.02 -11.98 5.78
CA ARG A 61 4.04 -13.32 6.36
C ARG A 61 5.09 -13.48 7.47
N LYS A 62 6.25 -12.82 7.36
CA LYS A 62 7.32 -12.88 8.38
C LYS A 62 6.99 -12.08 9.64
N ASN A 63 6.11 -11.08 9.53
CA ASN A 63 5.73 -10.17 10.61
C ASN A 63 4.36 -10.49 11.24
N LEU A 64 3.74 -11.60 10.84
CA LEU A 64 2.50 -12.16 11.39
C LEU A 64 2.80 -13.05 12.59
#